data_AF-A0ABD2P7Z6-F1
#
_entry.id   AF-A0ABD2P7Z6-F1
#
_cell.length_a   1.000
_cell.length_b   1.000
_cell.length_c   1.000
_cell.angle_alpha   90.00
_cell.angle_beta   90.00
_cell.angle_gamma   90.00
#
_symmetry.space_group_name_H-M   'P 1'
#
loop_
_entity.id
_entity.type
_entity.pdbx_description
1 polymer ?
#
loop_
_entity_poly.entity_id
_entity_poly.type
_entity_poly.pdbx_seq_one_letter_code
_entity_poly.pdbx_strand_id
1 'polypeptide(L)'
;MGFTRENRAEIRDIVRDVLMKLLDVHLDRIADKVMEKIKTSIEENMKQHENPLKKLKNKIDLLEHSNKSRNLIIFRVPESQGEKVEEKIIPMCSDKNIIIKNEGIISCYRVGKS
;
A
#
# COMPACT_ATOMS: atom_id res chain seq x y z
N MET A 1 -42.88 60.26 21.00
CA MET A 1 -43.47 58.93 20.73
C MET A 1 -42.33 57.92 20.73
N GLY A 2 -42.24 57.05 21.74
CA GLY A 2 -41.16 56.08 21.88
C GLY A 2 -41.48 54.76 21.18
N PHE A 3 -40.45 54.04 20.73
CA PHE A 3 -40.60 52.68 20.17
C PHE A 3 -41.23 51.74 21.20
N THR A 4 -42.41 51.21 20.85
CA THR A 4 -43.13 50.21 21.63
C THR A 4 -42.32 48.91 21.71
N ARG A 5 -42.62 48.09 22.72
CA ARG A 5 -41.93 46.81 22.95
C ARG A 5 -42.15 45.84 21.78
N GLU A 6 -43.31 45.91 21.14
CA GLU A 6 -43.68 45.12 19.95
C GLU A 6 -42.82 45.50 18.74
N ASN A 7 -42.68 46.79 18.44
CA ASN A 7 -41.83 47.25 17.32
C ASN A 7 -40.36 46.80 17.51
N ARG A 8 -39.87 46.71 18.76
CA ARG A 8 -38.51 46.20 19.03
C ARG A 8 -38.40 44.69 18.88
N ALA A 9 -39.47 43.94 19.12
CA ALA A 9 -39.50 42.49 18.92
C ALA A 9 -39.52 42.19 17.41
N GLU A 10 -40.38 42.88 16.66
CA GLU A 10 -40.51 42.71 15.22
C GLU A 10 -39.20 43.06 14.48
N ILE A 11 -38.55 44.17 14.83
CA ILE A 11 -37.23 44.52 14.27
C ILE A 11 -36.19 43.44 14.59
N ARG A 12 -36.20 42.87 15.80
CA ARG A 12 -35.26 41.84 16.21
C ARG A 12 -35.44 40.57 15.40
N ASP A 13 -36.68 40.15 15.16
CA ASP A 13 -36.98 38.93 14.41
C ASP A 13 -36.62 39.10 12.93
N ILE A 14 -36.91 40.26 12.33
CA ILE A 14 -36.46 40.60 10.97
C ILE A 14 -34.92 40.56 10.85
N VAL A 15 -34.22 41.19 11.80
CA VAL A 15 -32.74 41.19 11.80
C VAL A 15 -32.19 39.77 11.97
N ARG A 16 -32.80 38.96 12.84
CA ARG A 16 -32.41 37.55 13.03
C ARG A 16 -32.59 36.75 11.75
N ASP A 17 -33.74 36.87 11.08
CA ASP A 17 -34.02 36.12 9.86
C ASP A 17 -33.09 36.49 8.71
N VAL A 18 -32.76 37.78 8.57
CA VAL A 18 -31.79 38.25 7.57
C VAL A 18 -30.40 37.73 7.88
N LEU A 19 -29.98 37.77 9.15
CA LEU A 19 -28.69 37.25 9.58
C LEU A 19 -28.58 35.74 9.34
N MET A 20 -29.61 34.97 9.67
CA MET A 20 -29.62 33.52 9.44
C MET A 20 -29.53 33.19 7.95
N LYS A 21 -30.32 33.85 7.10
CA LYS A 21 -30.25 33.64 5.64
C LYS A 21 -28.88 33.98 5.05
N LEU A 22 -28.25 35.05 5.54
CA LEU A 22 -26.90 35.41 5.10
C LEU A 22 -25.87 34.38 5.58
N LEU A 23 -25.95 33.93 6.83
CA LEU A 23 -25.03 32.95 7.39
C LEU A 23 -25.15 31.60 6.67
N ASP A 24 -26.36 31.09 6.46
CA ASP A 24 -26.57 29.78 5.81
C ASP A 24 -26.01 29.77 4.38
N VAL A 25 -26.33 30.79 3.57
CA VAL A 25 -25.85 30.89 2.18
C VAL A 25 -24.32 31.04 2.11
N HIS A 26 -23.72 31.75 3.07
CA HIS A 26 -22.27 31.91 3.09
C HIS A 26 -21.54 30.68 3.63
N LEU A 27 -22.09 30.01 4.64
CA LEU A 27 -21.53 28.79 5.21
C LEU A 27 -21.56 27.65 4.21
N ASP A 28 -22.66 27.45 3.49
CA ASP A 28 -22.78 26.43 2.45
C ASP A 28 -21.77 26.66 1.33
N ARG A 29 -21.63 27.90 0.85
CA ARG A 29 -20.64 28.25 -0.18
C ARG A 29 -19.19 28.04 0.27
N ILE A 30 -18.91 28.27 1.56
CA ILE A 30 -17.58 28.00 2.12
C ILE A 30 -17.36 26.50 2.22
N ALA A 31 -18.34 25.76 2.71
CA ALA A 31 -18.30 24.30 2.83
C ALA A 31 -18.06 23.64 1.46
N ASP A 32 -18.79 24.06 0.42
CA ASP A 32 -18.63 23.56 -0.95
C ASP A 32 -17.21 23.79 -1.48
N LYS A 33 -16.68 25.01 -1.32
CA LYS A 33 -15.31 25.34 -1.77
C LYS A 33 -14.24 24.55 -1.02
N VAL A 34 -14.43 24.33 0.29
CA VAL A 34 -13.51 23.53 1.10
C VAL A 34 -13.58 22.07 0.66
N MET A 35 -14.78 21.52 0.47
CA MET A 35 -15.02 20.16 0.00
C MET A 35 -14.39 19.93 -1.37
N GLU A 36 -14.56 20.86 -2.31
CA GLU A 36 -13.96 20.78 -3.64
C GLU A 36 -12.43 20.78 -3.57
N LYS A 37 -11.84 21.68 -2.77
CA LYS A 37 -10.39 21.70 -2.56
C LYS A 37 -9.86 20.42 -1.94
N ILE A 38 -10.55 19.88 -0.94
CA ILE A 38 -10.16 18.62 -0.29
C ILE A 38 -10.20 17.49 -1.32
N LYS A 39 -11.28 17.39 -2.11
CA LYS A 39 -11.42 16.36 -3.13
C LYS A 39 -10.30 16.42 -4.16
N THR A 40 -10.02 17.60 -4.70
CA THR A 40 -8.94 17.79 -5.68
C THR A 40 -7.58 17.44 -5.08
N SER A 41 -7.30 17.87 -3.85
CA SER A 41 -6.03 17.56 -3.18
C SER A 41 -5.85 16.07 -2.93
N ILE A 42 -6.91 15.35 -2.55
CA ILE A 42 -6.88 13.90 -2.38
C ILE A 42 -6.59 13.20 -3.72
N GLU A 43 -7.29 13.59 -4.79
CA GLU A 43 -7.09 13.00 -6.13
C GLU A 43 -5.67 13.22 -6.67
N GLU A 44 -5.12 14.42 -6.48
CA GLU A 44 -3.74 14.73 -6.86
C GLU A 44 -2.73 13.91 -6.07
N ASN A 45 -2.89 13.83 -4.74
CA ASN A 45 -2.01 13.02 -3.88
C ASN A 45 -2.07 11.53 -4.25
N MET A 46 -3.26 10.99 -4.53
CA MET A 46 -3.40 9.59 -4.96
C MET A 46 -2.63 9.34 -6.26
N LYS A 47 -2.78 10.21 -7.27
CA LYS A 47 -2.07 10.09 -8.54
C LYS A 47 -0.55 10.20 -8.38
N GLN A 48 -0.08 11.06 -7.49
CA GLN A 48 1.35 11.21 -7.21
C GLN A 48 1.96 9.95 -6.59
N HIS A 49 1.22 9.22 -5.75
CA HIS A 49 1.72 8.03 -5.07
C HIS A 49 1.49 6.72 -5.83
N GLU A 50 0.53 6.67 -6.76
CA GLU A 50 0.22 5.46 -7.54
C GLU A 50 1.41 4.98 -8.40
N ASN A 51 2.07 5.90 -9.10
CA ASN A 51 3.21 5.58 -9.97
C ASN A 51 4.44 5.05 -9.19
N PRO A 52 4.90 5.70 -8.09
CA PRO A 52 5.93 5.16 -7.21
C PRO A 52 5.59 3.78 -6.66
N LEU A 53 4.36 3.56 -6.20
CA LEU A 53 3.91 2.26 -5.69
C LEU A 53 4.01 1.17 -6.75
N LYS A 54 3.56 1.45 -7.98
CA LYS A 54 3.67 0.52 -9.10
C LYS A 54 5.13 0.19 -9.44
N LYS A 55 6.01 1.19 -9.44
CA LYS A 55 7.46 0.99 -9.66
C LYS A 55 8.10 0.15 -8.55
N LEU A 56 7.74 0.39 -7.30
CA LEU A 56 8.24 -0.38 -6.15
C LEU A 56 7.79 -1.84 -6.24
N LYS A 57 6.52 -2.09 -6.55
CA LYS A 57 5.99 -3.45 -6.74
C LYS A 57 6.75 -4.20 -7.84
N ASN A 58 6.93 -3.59 -9.01
CA ASN A 58 7.71 -4.19 -10.09
C ASN A 58 9.16 -4.48 -9.68
N LYS A 59 9.77 -3.61 -8.88
CA LYS A 59 11.14 -3.82 -8.39
C LYS A 59 11.22 -5.00 -7.41
N ILE A 60 10.23 -5.16 -6.54
CA ILE A 60 10.13 -6.34 -5.65
C ILE A 60 9.99 -7.61 -6.49
N ASP A 61 9.08 -7.62 -7.47
CA ASP A 61 8.86 -8.78 -8.34
C ASP A 61 10.14 -9.17 -9.10
N LEU A 62 10.88 -8.20 -9.62
CA LEU A 62 12.16 -8.43 -10.29
C LEU A 62 13.24 -8.97 -9.35
N LEU A 63 13.33 -8.46 -8.13
CA LEU A 63 14.27 -8.94 -7.12
C LEU A 63 13.93 -10.37 -6.69
N GLU A 64 12.64 -10.68 -6.48
CA GLU A 64 12.20 -12.03 -6.19
C GLU A 64 12.52 -13.00 -7.32
N HIS A 65 12.23 -12.61 -8.57
CA HIS A 65 12.56 -13.42 -9.73
C HIS A 65 14.07 -13.63 -9.86
N SER A 66 14.87 -12.57 -9.71
CA SER A 66 16.33 -12.67 -9.78
C SER A 66 16.91 -13.52 -8.64
N ASN A 67 16.27 -13.53 -7.46
CA ASN A 67 16.70 -14.36 -6.35
C ASN A 67 16.33 -15.83 -6.62
N LYS A 68 15.09 -16.08 -7.05
CA LYS A 68 14.61 -17.44 -7.38
C LYS A 68 15.31 -18.03 -8.61
N SER A 69 15.68 -17.22 -9.60
CA SER A 69 16.36 -17.70 -10.83
C SER A 69 17.76 -18.25 -10.57
N ARG A 70 18.38 -17.88 -9.44
CA ARG A 70 19.68 -18.41 -9.01
C ARG A 70 19.54 -19.67 -8.14
N ASN A 71 18.32 -20.02 -7.73
CA ASN A 71 18.05 -21.20 -6.94
C ASN A 71 17.79 -22.39 -7.85
N LEU A 72 18.34 -23.54 -7.49
CA LEU A 72 18.11 -24.80 -8.18
C LEU A 72 17.17 -25.66 -7.33
N ILE A 73 16.05 -26.07 -7.92
CA ILE A 73 15.05 -26.92 -7.24
C ILE A 73 15.24 -28.35 -7.73
N ILE A 74 15.52 -29.27 -6.81
CA ILE A 74 15.74 -30.68 -7.11
C ILE A 74 14.61 -31.50 -6.48
N PHE A 75 13.97 -32.32 -7.30
CA PHE A 75 12.87 -33.18 -6.89
C PHE A 75 13.33 -34.62 -6.69
N ARG A 76 12.57 -35.38 -5.88
CA ARG A 76 12.74 -36.83 -5.68
C ARG A 76 14.11 -37.24 -5.10
N VAL A 77 14.73 -36.37 -4.31
CA VAL A 77 15.91 -36.73 -3.54
C VAL A 77 15.47 -37.57 -2.33
N PRO A 78 15.96 -38.81 -2.13
CA PRO A 78 15.58 -39.62 -0.98
C PRO A 78 15.87 -38.92 0.36
N GLU A 79 15.05 -39.13 1.37
CA GLU A 79 15.24 -38.57 2.71
C GLU A 79 15.97 -39.55 3.62
N SER A 80 16.88 -39.03 4.45
CA SER A 80 17.53 -39.78 5.51
C SER A 80 17.62 -38.90 6.76
N GLN A 81 17.49 -39.47 7.95
CA GLN A 81 17.62 -38.71 9.20
C GLN A 81 19.07 -38.25 9.43
N GLY A 82 19.24 -36.98 9.81
CA GLY A 82 20.54 -36.42 10.19
C GLY A 82 21.52 -36.17 9.05
N GLU A 83 21.09 -36.32 7.79
CA GLU A 83 21.94 -36.07 6.61
C GLU A 83 22.09 -34.57 6.32
N LYS A 84 23.29 -34.17 5.92
CA LYS A 84 23.53 -32.89 5.24
C LYS A 84 23.11 -33.01 3.78
N VAL A 85 22.23 -32.12 3.34
CA VAL A 85 21.59 -32.20 2.02
C VAL A 85 22.59 -31.94 0.89
N GLU A 86 23.58 -31.07 1.13
CA GLU A 86 24.65 -30.73 0.19
C GLU A 86 25.49 -31.97 -0.19
N GLU A 87 25.85 -32.78 0.81
CA GLU A 87 26.70 -33.97 0.65
C GLU A 87 26.04 -35.03 -0.26
N LYS A 88 24.71 -35.02 -0.37
CA LYS A 88 23.94 -35.92 -1.24
C LYS A 88 23.76 -35.36 -2.65
N ILE A 89 23.58 -34.05 -2.79
CA ILE A 89 23.30 -33.40 -4.07
C ILE A 89 24.56 -33.28 -4.93
N ILE A 90 25.69 -32.91 -4.34
CA ILE A 90 26.96 -32.73 -5.06
C ILE A 90 27.33 -33.98 -5.90
N PRO A 91 27.35 -35.21 -5.34
CA PRO A 91 27.63 -36.40 -6.12
C PRO A 91 26.54 -36.70 -7.17
N MET A 92 25.26 -36.57 -6.82
CA MET A 92 24.15 -36.78 -7.77
C MET A 92 24.20 -35.88 -9.01
N CYS A 93 24.66 -34.65 -8.85
CA CYS A 93 24.84 -33.71 -9.94
C CYS A 93 26.12 -33.99 -10.75
N SER A 94 27.20 -34.37 -10.06
CA SER A 94 28.48 -34.72 -10.69
C SER A 94 28.33 -35.91 -11.64
N ASP A 95 27.56 -36.94 -11.24
CA ASP A 95 27.25 -38.11 -12.07
C ASP A 95 26.50 -37.76 -13.36
N LYS A 96 25.88 -36.58 -13.43
CA LYS A 96 25.13 -36.08 -14.59
C LYS A 96 25.86 -34.97 -15.36
N ASN A 97 27.18 -34.82 -15.18
CA ASN A 97 27.98 -33.73 -15.75
C ASN A 97 27.53 -32.31 -15.32
N ILE A 98 26.80 -32.18 -14.21
CA ILE A 98 26.45 -30.90 -13.62
C ILE A 98 27.44 -30.63 -12.48
N ILE A 99 28.43 -29.78 -12.74
CA ILE A 99 29.48 -29.47 -11.77
C ILE A 99 28.95 -28.44 -10.76
N ILE A 100 28.60 -28.89 -9.56
CA ILE A 100 28.27 -28.02 -8.43
C ILE A 100 29.48 -28.00 -7.48
N LYS A 101 30.12 -26.84 -7.35
CA LYS A 101 31.19 -26.64 -6.37
C LYS A 101 30.58 -26.28 -5.01
N ASN A 102 31.09 -26.89 -3.94
CA ASN A 102 30.58 -26.66 -2.58
C ASN A 102 30.66 -25.18 -2.16
N GLU A 103 31.72 -24.49 -2.59
CA GLU A 103 31.94 -23.05 -2.35
C GLU A 103 30.89 -22.14 -2.99
N GLY A 104 30.14 -22.64 -3.99
CA GLY A 104 29.08 -21.89 -4.68
C GLY A 104 27.69 -22.03 -4.06
N ILE A 105 27.53 -22.89 -3.04
CA ILE A 105 26.23 -23.13 -2.39
C ILE A 105 26.09 -22.18 -1.19
N ILE A 106 25.18 -21.21 -1.29
CA ILE A 106 24.89 -20.28 -0.19
C ILE A 106 24.06 -20.97 0.91
N SER A 107 23.07 -21.77 0.51
CA SER A 107 22.22 -22.54 1.43
C SER A 107 21.56 -23.70 0.70
N CYS A 108 21.45 -24.86 1.33
CA CYS A 108 20.67 -25.99 0.84
C CYS A 108 19.73 -26.49 1.93
N TYR A 109 18.44 -26.63 1.61
CA TYR A 109 17.44 -27.09 2.57
C TYR A 109 16.29 -27.80 1.87
N ARG A 110 15.58 -28.64 2.62
CA ARG A 110 14.37 -29.30 2.15
C ARG A 110 13.19 -28.33 2.21
N VAL A 111 12.32 -28.38 1.20
CA VAL A 111 11.08 -27.61 1.14
C VAL A 111 9.91 -28.58 1.22
N GLY A 112 9.08 -28.47 2.25
CA GLY A 112 7.98 -29.38 2.52
C GLY A 112 7.94 -29.81 4.00
N LYS A 113 6.89 -30.54 4.41
CA LYS A 113 6.84 -31.11 5.76
C LYS A 113 7.79 -32.30 5.83
N SER A 114 8.82 -32.16 6.66
CA SER A 114 9.61 -33.24 7.25
C SER A 114 8.75 -34.14 8.13
#